data_AF-A0A1H6M8L2-F1
#
_entry.id   AF-A0A1H6M8L2-F1
#
_cell.length_a   1.000
_cell.length_b   1.000
_cell.length_c   1.000
_cell.angle_alpha   90.00
_cell.angle_beta   90.00
_cell.angle_gamma   90.00
#
_symmetry.space_group_name_H-M   'P 1'
#
loop_
_entity.id
_entity.type
_entity.pdbx_description
1 polymer ?
#
loop_
_entity_poly.entity_id
_entity_poly.type
_entity_poly.pdbx_seq_one_letter_code
_entity_poly.pdbx_strand_id
1 'polypeptide(L)'
;MKLWFAGLSVLMLYGCAGSPLSNLVMNQRYQTTSDITASWVGASEDELVTSWGAPKNSHALSDGNSKIIGYDYVWLTNGSHSMEWGYVPDYARCEQRFMIEKGVVTRWYSSGDCPKRPKGAKLIPGNTPVPQPTL
;
A
#
# COMPACT_ATOMS: atom_id res chain seq x y z
N MET A 1 -31.65 50.59 21.01
CA MET A 1 -32.29 49.36 20.48
C MET A 1 -31.50 48.97 19.23
N LYS A 2 -30.79 47.83 19.26
CA LYS A 2 -31.14 46.59 18.52
C LYS A 2 -31.12 46.81 17.00
N LEU A 3 -30.39 46.09 16.16
CA LEU A 3 -29.68 44.82 16.31
C LEU A 3 -28.72 44.72 15.11
N TRP A 4 -27.55 44.12 15.35
CA TRP A 4 -26.66 43.60 14.30
C TRP A 4 -27.40 42.57 13.43
N PHE A 5 -26.96 42.35 12.19
CA PHE A 5 -26.87 41.05 11.50
C PHE A 5 -26.97 41.22 9.97
N ALA A 6 -25.82 41.26 9.32
CA ALA A 6 -25.63 40.70 7.98
C ALA A 6 -24.22 40.12 8.00
N GLY A 7 -23.99 38.83 7.91
CA GLY A 7 -24.81 37.75 7.40
C GLY A 7 -23.81 36.72 6.94
N LEU A 8 -23.31 35.97 7.92
CA LEU A 8 -22.41 34.83 7.84
C LEU A 8 -22.76 33.93 6.63
N SER A 9 -21.94 33.92 5.56
CA SER A 9 -22.19 33.05 4.39
C SER A 9 -20.90 32.66 3.65
N VAL A 10 -19.91 32.14 4.38
CA VAL A 10 -18.66 31.58 3.75
C VAL A 10 -18.36 30.14 4.22
N LEU A 11 -19.19 29.52 5.06
CA LEU A 11 -18.91 28.20 5.65
C LEU A 11 -19.74 27.07 5.03
N MET A 12 -19.66 26.81 3.72
CA MET A 12 -20.36 25.64 3.11
C MET A 12 -19.68 25.05 1.84
N LEU A 13 -18.34 24.97 1.73
CA LEU A 13 -17.71 24.25 0.59
C LEU A 13 -16.60 23.24 0.93
N TYR A 14 -16.25 23.03 2.19
CA TYR A 14 -15.17 22.09 2.54
C TYR A 14 -15.61 20.61 2.67
N GLY A 15 -16.84 20.26 2.28
CA GLY A 15 -17.43 18.95 2.52
C GLY A 15 -17.19 17.84 1.47
N CYS A 16 -16.46 18.10 0.37
CA CYS A 16 -16.33 17.13 -0.73
C CYS A 16 -14.89 16.66 -1.02
N ALA A 17 -13.93 16.94 -0.14
CA ALA A 17 -12.58 16.42 -0.30
C ALA A 17 -12.54 14.93 0.10
N GLY A 18 -12.35 14.03 -0.87
CA GLY A 18 -12.14 12.60 -0.63
C GLY A 18 -13.38 11.71 -0.78
N SER A 19 -14.52 12.22 -1.26
CA SER A 19 -15.65 11.35 -1.65
C SER A 19 -15.33 10.62 -2.97
N PRO A 20 -15.80 9.36 -3.18
CA PRO A 20 -15.52 8.62 -4.41
C PRO A 20 -15.94 9.37 -5.68
N LEU A 21 -17.09 10.04 -5.64
CA LEU A 21 -17.59 10.87 -6.74
C LEU A 21 -16.69 12.07 -7.02
N SER A 22 -16.22 12.77 -5.98
CA SER A 22 -15.31 13.91 -6.14
C SER A 22 -13.97 13.50 -6.76
N ASN A 23 -13.41 12.36 -6.34
CA ASN A 23 -12.17 11.84 -6.90
C ASN A 23 -12.31 11.49 -8.39
N LEU A 24 -13.45 10.93 -8.80
CA LEU A 24 -13.75 10.66 -10.22
C LEU A 24 -13.84 11.96 -11.04
N VAL A 25 -14.54 12.98 -10.51
CA VAL A 25 -14.64 14.30 -11.15
C VAL A 25 -13.27 14.97 -11.30
N MET A 26 -12.40 14.81 -10.30
CA MET A 26 -11.04 15.37 -10.31
C MET A 26 -10.01 14.47 -11.04
N ASN A 27 -10.45 13.36 -11.64
CA ASN A 27 -9.59 12.35 -12.27
C ASN A 27 -8.42 11.92 -11.36
N GLN A 28 -8.74 11.45 -10.16
CA GLN A 28 -7.79 10.97 -9.16
C GLN A 28 -8.09 9.53 -8.75
N ARG A 29 -7.04 8.78 -8.42
CA ARG A 29 -7.15 7.44 -7.84
C ARG A 29 -6.34 7.34 -6.55
N TYR A 30 -6.70 6.43 -5.66
CA TYR A 30 -5.86 6.11 -4.51
C TYR A 30 -4.60 5.37 -4.94
N GLN A 31 -3.50 5.64 -4.26
CA GLN A 31 -2.31 4.79 -4.29
C GLN A 31 -2.69 3.37 -3.85
N THR A 32 -2.17 2.41 -4.59
CA THR A 32 -2.28 0.97 -4.34
C THR A 32 -1.03 0.46 -3.65
N THR A 33 -1.08 -0.78 -3.15
CA THR A 33 0.13 -1.45 -2.66
C THR A 33 1.21 -1.54 -3.74
N SER A 34 0.85 -1.75 -5.01
CA SER A 34 1.78 -1.73 -6.13
C SER A 34 2.46 -0.36 -6.29
N ASP A 35 1.72 0.74 -6.17
CA ASP A 35 2.31 2.09 -6.25
C ASP A 35 3.33 2.34 -5.13
N ILE A 36 3.00 1.93 -3.90
CA ILE A 36 3.91 2.08 -2.76
C ILE A 36 5.14 1.19 -2.95
N THR A 37 4.95 -0.07 -3.31
CA THR A 37 6.06 -1.03 -3.46
C THR A 37 6.98 -0.61 -4.61
N ALA A 38 6.43 -0.17 -5.74
CA ALA A 38 7.21 0.35 -6.86
C ALA A 38 7.98 1.63 -6.52
N SER A 39 7.45 2.48 -5.62
CA SER A 39 8.12 3.74 -5.25
C SER A 39 9.46 3.56 -4.54
N TRP A 40 9.77 2.34 -4.07
CA TRP A 40 11.06 2.03 -3.45
C TRP A 40 12.16 1.72 -4.46
N VAL A 41 11.84 1.51 -5.75
CA VAL A 41 12.88 1.31 -6.77
C VAL A 41 13.80 2.54 -6.82
N GLY A 42 15.10 2.30 -6.66
CA GLY A 42 16.13 3.32 -6.57
C GLY A 42 16.49 3.76 -5.15
N ALA A 43 15.71 3.39 -4.13
CA ALA A 43 16.05 3.65 -2.73
C ALA A 43 17.11 2.66 -2.23
N SER A 44 17.87 3.05 -1.22
CA SER A 44 18.79 2.14 -0.54
C SER A 44 18.05 1.10 0.28
N GLU A 45 18.68 -0.06 0.50
CA GLU A 45 18.16 -1.07 1.40
C GLU A 45 17.96 -0.52 2.82
N ASP A 46 18.90 0.28 3.32
CA ASP A 46 18.84 0.84 4.67
C ASP A 46 17.63 1.77 4.85
N GLU A 47 17.31 2.59 3.85
CA GLU A 47 16.10 3.44 3.87
C GLU A 47 14.83 2.60 3.90
N LEU A 48 14.76 1.55 3.08
CA LEU A 48 13.62 0.63 3.04
C LEU A 48 13.44 -0.08 4.38
N VAL A 49 14.51 -0.66 4.93
CA VAL A 49 14.49 -1.39 6.21
C VAL A 49 14.18 -0.45 7.37
N THR A 50 14.69 0.78 7.36
CA THR A 50 14.36 1.79 8.37
C THR A 50 12.88 2.17 8.33
N SER A 51 12.30 2.27 7.13
CA SER A 51 10.89 2.66 6.97
C SER A 51 9.91 1.53 7.21
N TRP A 52 10.23 0.29 6.83
CA TRP A 52 9.32 -0.87 6.88
C TRP A 52 9.59 -1.81 8.06
N GLY A 53 10.74 -1.64 8.72
CA GLY A 53 11.27 -2.57 9.69
C GLY A 53 12.09 -3.69 9.05
N ALA A 54 12.63 -4.58 9.88
CA ALA A 54 13.40 -5.72 9.43
C ALA A 54 12.56 -6.65 8.54
N PRO A 55 13.10 -7.12 7.40
CA PRO A 55 12.40 -8.07 6.54
C PRO A 55 12.23 -9.42 7.25
N LYS A 56 11.18 -10.15 6.90
CA LYS A 56 10.91 -11.47 7.48
C LYS A 56 11.82 -12.55 6.91
N ASN A 57 12.21 -12.40 5.65
CA ASN A 57 13.14 -13.29 4.98
C ASN A 57 14.12 -12.49 4.12
N SER A 58 15.30 -13.08 3.95
CA SER A 58 16.37 -12.55 3.11
C SER A 58 17.13 -13.72 2.50
N HIS A 59 17.39 -13.65 1.20
CA HIS A 59 18.11 -14.67 0.47
C HIS A 59 19.18 -14.03 -0.41
N ALA A 60 20.45 -14.26 -0.07
CA ALA A 60 21.57 -13.85 -0.90
C ALA A 60 21.63 -14.72 -2.17
N LEU A 61 21.79 -14.08 -3.32
CA LEU A 61 21.96 -14.78 -4.59
C LEU A 61 23.41 -15.24 -4.77
N SER A 62 23.61 -16.20 -5.67
CA SER A 62 24.92 -16.80 -5.95
C SER A 62 25.94 -15.82 -6.54
N ASP A 63 25.51 -14.63 -6.99
CA ASP A 63 26.39 -13.59 -7.51
C ASP A 63 27.15 -12.81 -6.42
N GLY A 64 26.82 -13.04 -5.15
CA GLY A 64 27.48 -12.46 -3.98
C GLY A 64 27.20 -10.97 -3.74
N ASN A 65 26.46 -10.29 -4.63
CA ASN A 65 26.21 -8.85 -4.56
C ASN A 65 24.73 -8.48 -4.61
N SER A 66 23.87 -9.49 -4.83
CA SER A 66 22.44 -9.32 -4.91
C SER A 66 21.75 -10.18 -3.87
N LYS A 67 20.59 -9.72 -3.39
CA LYS A 67 19.74 -10.49 -2.50
C LYS A 67 18.28 -10.12 -2.69
N ILE A 68 17.41 -11.05 -2.35
CA ILE A 68 15.98 -10.80 -2.29
C ILE A 68 15.61 -10.70 -0.82
N ILE A 69 14.97 -9.60 -0.44
CA ILE A 69 14.35 -9.45 0.88
C ILE A 69 12.84 -9.46 0.73
N GLY A 70 12.14 -10.00 1.73
CA GLY A 70 10.69 -10.13 1.68
C GLY A 70 9.98 -9.78 2.99
N TYR A 71 8.80 -9.21 2.79
CA TYR A 71 7.83 -8.81 3.78
C TYR A 71 6.55 -9.60 3.53
N ASP A 72 6.36 -10.66 4.31
CA ASP A 72 5.18 -11.51 4.26
C ASP A 72 4.22 -11.14 5.38
N TYR A 73 2.97 -10.82 5.07
CA TYR A 73 1.93 -10.55 6.07
C TYR A 73 0.84 -11.60 5.95
N VAL A 74 0.47 -12.21 7.07
CA VAL A 74 -0.61 -13.19 7.15
C VAL A 74 -1.53 -12.76 8.28
N TRP A 75 -2.83 -12.71 8.01
CA TRP A 75 -3.84 -12.40 9.02
C TRP A 75 -5.10 -13.25 8.82
N LEU A 76 -5.79 -13.52 9.92
CA LEU A 76 -7.09 -14.17 9.91
C LEU A 76 -8.11 -13.24 9.24
N THR A 77 -8.85 -13.76 8.27
CA THR A 77 -9.93 -13.03 7.59
C THR A 77 -11.28 -13.49 8.07
N ASN A 78 -11.46 -14.80 8.17
CA ASN A 78 -12.67 -15.45 8.63
C ASN A 78 -12.32 -16.84 9.16
N GLY A 79 -13.33 -17.67 9.37
CA GLY A 79 -13.19 -19.11 9.39
C GLY A 79 -14.54 -19.76 9.22
N SER A 80 -14.53 -21.04 8.90
CA SER A 80 -15.74 -21.85 8.79
C SER A 80 -15.71 -22.98 9.81
N HIS A 81 -16.87 -23.43 10.27
CA HIS A 81 -16.96 -24.64 11.09
C HIS A 81 -17.22 -25.83 10.18
N SER A 82 -16.28 -26.78 10.16
CA SER A 82 -16.45 -28.08 9.55
C SER A 82 -16.92 -29.10 10.61
N MET A 83 -17.76 -30.05 10.20
CA MET A 83 -18.21 -31.12 11.10
C MET A 83 -17.10 -32.13 11.43
N GLU A 84 -16.11 -32.28 10.55
CA GLU A 84 -15.01 -33.24 10.68
C GLU A 84 -13.79 -32.66 11.42
N TRP A 85 -13.43 -31.41 11.13
CA TRP A 85 -12.19 -30.79 11.60
C TRP A 85 -12.42 -29.63 12.59
N GLY A 86 -13.67 -29.33 12.97
CA GLY A 86 -13.98 -28.21 13.84
C GLY A 86 -13.80 -26.86 13.15
N TYR A 87 -13.34 -25.84 13.89
CA TYR A 87 -13.11 -24.49 13.34
C TYR A 87 -11.89 -24.49 12.39
N VAL A 88 -12.13 -24.11 11.13
CA VAL A 88 -11.13 -24.00 10.08
C VAL A 88 -10.92 -22.51 9.78
N PRO A 89 -9.77 -21.93 10.17
CA PRO A 89 -9.46 -20.53 9.91
C PRO A 89 -9.13 -20.25 8.44
N ASP A 90 -9.62 -19.13 7.92
CA ASP A 90 -9.27 -18.60 6.61
C ASP A 90 -8.27 -17.46 6.75
N TYR A 91 -7.15 -17.55 6.03
CA TYR A 91 -6.08 -16.57 6.10
C TYR A 91 -5.95 -15.79 4.78
N ALA A 92 -5.77 -14.49 4.90
CA ALA A 92 -5.24 -13.67 3.82
C ALA A 92 -3.73 -13.63 3.92
N ARG A 93 -3.06 -13.64 2.76
CA ARG A 93 -1.61 -13.49 2.68
C ARG A 93 -1.24 -12.39 1.72
N CYS A 94 -0.46 -11.42 2.17
CA CYS A 94 0.17 -10.40 1.35
C CYS A 94 1.67 -10.64 1.32
N GLU A 95 2.23 -10.72 0.13
CA GLU A 95 3.66 -10.89 -0.06
C GLU A 95 4.23 -9.69 -0.83
N GLN A 96 5.30 -9.11 -0.31
CA GLN A 96 6.05 -8.03 -0.94
C GLN A 96 7.53 -8.38 -0.91
N ARG A 97 8.19 -8.36 -2.07
CA ARG A 97 9.63 -8.67 -2.17
C ARG A 97 10.36 -7.59 -2.92
N PHE A 98 11.63 -7.42 -2.61
CA PHE A 98 12.52 -6.46 -3.24
C PHE A 98 13.83 -7.14 -3.62
N MET A 99 14.25 -6.96 -4.88
CA MET A 99 15.62 -7.26 -5.29
C MET A 99 16.51 -6.11 -4.86
N ILE A 100 17.53 -6.43 -4.09
CA ILE A 100 18.58 -5.51 -3.70
C ILE A 100 19.81 -5.88 -4.52
N GLU A 101 20.30 -4.96 -5.35
CA GLU A 101 21.56 -5.12 -6.07
C GLU A 101 22.49 -3.97 -5.64
N LYS A 102 23.68 -4.32 -5.12
CA LYS A 102 24.65 -3.33 -4.62
C LYS A 102 24.05 -2.36 -3.57
N GLY A 103 23.16 -2.87 -2.72
CA GLY A 103 22.54 -2.10 -1.64
C GLY A 103 21.37 -1.20 -2.05
N VAL A 104 20.89 -1.30 -3.29
CA VAL A 104 19.78 -0.49 -3.82
C VAL A 104 18.65 -1.40 -4.33
N VAL A 105 17.40 -0.99 -4.11
CA VAL A 105 16.23 -1.68 -4.64
C VAL A 105 16.17 -1.48 -6.16
N THR A 106 16.25 -2.56 -6.93
CA THR A 106 16.22 -2.48 -8.40
C THR A 106 14.96 -3.08 -9.01
N ARG A 107 14.37 -4.08 -8.34
CA ARG A 107 13.13 -4.75 -8.77
C ARG A 107 12.27 -5.05 -7.57
N TRP A 108 10.98 -5.25 -7.82
CA TRP A 108 10.02 -5.49 -6.77
C TRP A 108 8.92 -6.45 -7.22
N TYR A 109 8.29 -7.09 -6.23
CA TYR A 109 7.17 -7.98 -6.39
C TYR A 109 6.11 -7.68 -5.34
N SER A 110 4.84 -7.81 -5.71
CA SER A 110 3.74 -7.85 -4.74
C SER A 110 2.65 -8.79 -5.23
N SER A 111 2.12 -9.63 -4.33
CA SER A 111 1.03 -10.55 -4.65
C SER A 111 0.18 -10.94 -3.44
N GLY A 112 -0.89 -11.67 -3.72
CA GLY A 112 -1.85 -12.13 -2.72
C GLY A 112 -2.86 -11.06 -2.33
N ASP A 113 -3.34 -11.13 -1.10
CA ASP A 113 -4.42 -10.32 -0.52
C ASP A 113 -3.93 -8.98 0.04
N CYS A 114 -2.86 -8.42 -0.53
CA CYS A 114 -2.37 -7.10 -0.14
C CYS A 114 -3.50 -6.07 -0.23
N PRO A 115 -3.64 -5.17 0.77
CA PRO A 115 -4.71 -4.18 0.78
C PRO A 115 -4.71 -3.38 -0.53
N LYS A 116 -5.83 -3.41 -1.27
CA LYS A 116 -5.96 -2.63 -2.52
C LYS A 116 -5.76 -1.14 -2.27
N ARG A 117 -6.18 -0.68 -1.10
CA ARG A 117 -5.96 0.66 -0.57
C ARG A 117 -5.23 0.55 0.77
N PRO A 118 -3.89 0.67 0.79
CA PRO A 118 -3.12 0.66 2.03
C PRO A 118 -3.56 1.79 2.96
N LYS A 119 -3.40 1.57 4.27
CA LYS A 119 -3.75 2.57 5.28
C LYS A 119 -2.93 3.85 5.03
N GLY A 120 -3.60 5.00 4.94
CA GLY A 120 -2.94 6.27 4.62
C GLY A 120 -2.65 6.49 3.13
N ALA A 121 -3.21 5.68 2.22
CA ALA A 121 -3.07 5.87 0.78
C ALA A 121 -3.44 7.29 0.34
N LYS A 122 -2.53 7.92 -0.43
CA LYS A 122 -2.71 9.26 -0.98
C LYS A 122 -3.53 9.21 -2.27
N LEU A 123 -4.14 10.34 -2.62
CA LEU A 123 -4.72 10.54 -3.96
C LEU A 123 -3.61 10.93 -4.93
N ILE A 124 -3.56 10.25 -6.06
CA ILE A 124 -2.63 10.51 -7.17
C ILE A 124 -3.42 10.69 -8.48
N PRO A 125 -2.82 11.30 -9.51
CA PRO A 125 -3.47 11.45 -10.80
C PRO A 125 -4.02 10.12 -11.33
N GLY A 126 -5.27 10.13 -11.79
CA GLY A 126 -5.98 8.94 -12.27
C GLY A 126 -5.35 8.32 -13.52
N ASN A 127 -4.67 9.15 -14.32
CA ASN A 127 -3.95 8.71 -15.51
C ASN A 127 -2.61 8.00 -15.20
N THR A 128 -2.14 8.03 -13.96
CA THR A 128 -0.93 7.29 -13.57
C THR A 128 -1.25 5.80 -13.61
N PRO A 129 -0.62 4.99 -14.49
CA PRO A 129 -0.88 3.56 -14.56
C PRO A 129 -0.49 2.87 -13.24
N VAL A 130 -1.18 1.79 -12.88
CA VAL A 130 -0.77 0.95 -11.75
C VAL A 130 0.48 0.18 -12.16
N PRO A 131 1.62 0.37 -11.48
CA PRO A 131 2.88 -0.27 -11.86
C PRO A 131 2.78 -1.78 -11.69
N GLN A 132 3.44 -2.50 -12.60
CA GLN A 132 3.50 -3.96 -12.58
C GLN A 132 4.77 -4.43 -11.88
N PRO A 133 4.74 -5.60 -11.21
CA PRO A 133 5.92 -6.25 -10.66
C PRO A 133 7.03 -6.40 -11.70
N THR A 134 8.28 -6.32 -11.24
CA THR A 134 9.50 -6.37 -12.07
C THR A 134 10.49 -7.44 -11.64
N LEU A 135 10.23 -8.12 -10.52
CA LEU A 135 10.99 -9.28 -10.04
C LEU A 135 10.51 -10.57 -10.73
#